data_AF-A0A660Z5Z5-F1
#
_entry.id   AF-A0A660Z5Z5-F1
#
_cell.length_a   1.000
_cell.length_b   1.000
_cell.length_c   1.000
_cell.angle_alpha   90.00
_cell.angle_beta   90.00
_cell.angle_gamma   90.00
#
_symmetry.space_group_name_H-M   'P 1'
#
loop_
_entity.id
_entity.type
_entity.pdbx_description
1 polymer ?
#
loop_
_entity_poly.entity_id
_entity_poly.type
_entity_poly.pdbx_seq_one_letter_code
_entity_poly.pdbx_strand_id
1 'polypeptide(L)'
;MKCHQVTGGNVAPDFAELQQFSSPLYMAQAMWNHGPSMQEKMNDLNMNYPEITGDNIADLTAYIRQATLAETEIRMSPGNPSKGKLVFKKKGCISCHIVEDNEKKTGPDLTELNLNKSVTEIAAQMWNHSPTMIEYMKENAIEYPDFKGNEMADLIAYLYFLGFEDKPGNVDEGELVFIDKGCTDCHESGNENVGPDLSNLKSFNSRIKILQRMWNHGSRMEDLLIIQNDEWPELSIKEMQDLFAYLRSISKNQ
;
A
#
# COMPACT_ATOMS: atom_id res chain seq x y z
N MET A 1 8.70 26.89 22.09
CA MET A 1 7.69 26.58 21.05
C MET A 1 6.98 27.88 20.66
N LYS A 2 6.79 28.15 19.35
CA LYS A 2 6.19 29.42 18.87
C LYS A 2 4.65 29.42 18.82
N CYS A 3 4.03 28.26 18.63
CA CYS A 3 2.58 28.13 18.48
C CYS A 3 1.94 27.26 19.58
N HIS A 4 2.44 26.05 19.79
CA HIS A 4 1.95 25.15 20.84
C HIS A 4 2.64 25.38 22.17
N GLN A 5 1.90 25.22 23.28
CA GLN A 5 2.46 25.14 24.63
C GLN A 5 2.04 23.82 25.29
N VAL A 6 2.79 23.41 26.31
CA VAL A 6 2.46 22.22 27.13
C VAL A 6 1.34 22.52 28.12
N THR A 7 1.22 23.79 28.53
CA THR A 7 0.11 24.32 29.31
C THR A 7 -0.22 25.75 28.86
N GLY A 8 -1.49 26.08 28.64
CA GLY A 8 -1.98 27.47 28.54
C GLY A 8 -1.67 28.25 27.25
N GLY A 9 -1.77 27.62 26.07
CA GLY A 9 -1.58 28.27 24.77
C GLY A 9 -2.80 29.05 24.24
N ASN A 10 -2.56 30.20 23.59
CA ASN A 10 -3.59 31.03 22.92
C ASN A 10 -3.54 31.01 21.38
N VAL A 11 -2.50 30.39 20.79
CA VAL A 11 -2.24 30.41 19.33
C VAL A 11 -2.65 29.10 18.66
N ALA A 12 -2.50 27.98 19.36
CA ALA A 12 -2.92 26.65 18.94
C ALA A 12 -3.35 25.84 20.18
N PRO A 13 -4.14 24.75 20.02
CA PRO A 13 -4.55 23.92 21.14
C PRO A 13 -3.37 23.48 22.00
N ASP A 14 -3.64 23.45 23.30
CA ASP A 14 -2.68 23.02 24.31
C ASP A 14 -2.42 21.52 24.20
N PHE A 15 -1.15 21.11 24.26
CA PHE A 15 -0.82 19.69 24.28
C PHE A 15 -1.34 18.96 25.53
N ALA A 16 -1.69 19.66 26.61
CA ALA A 16 -2.44 19.07 27.71
C ALA A 16 -3.79 18.47 27.26
N GLU A 17 -4.43 19.02 26.23
CA GLU A 17 -5.64 18.43 25.63
C GLU A 17 -5.34 17.13 24.85
N LEU A 18 -4.06 16.94 24.46
CA LEU A 18 -3.55 15.73 23.81
C LEU A 18 -2.94 14.73 24.78
N GLN A 19 -3.07 14.93 26.10
CA GLN A 19 -2.48 14.06 27.12
C GLN A 19 -2.85 12.58 26.89
N GLN A 20 -4.09 12.29 26.50
CA GLN A 20 -4.53 10.91 26.25
C GLN A 20 -4.16 10.35 24.87
N PHE A 21 -3.54 11.15 24.02
CA PHE A 21 -3.48 10.96 22.57
C PHE A 21 -2.05 10.83 22.01
N SER A 22 -1.12 10.42 22.85
CA SER A 22 0.32 10.34 22.55
C SER A 22 0.76 9.07 21.83
N SER A 23 -0.08 8.49 20.96
CA SER A 23 0.36 7.42 20.06
C SER A 23 0.80 8.01 18.70
N PRO A 24 1.82 7.45 18.02
CA PRO A 24 2.28 8.00 16.74
C PRO A 24 1.19 8.05 15.65
N LEU A 25 0.25 7.09 15.66
CA LEU A 25 -0.89 7.06 14.75
C LEU A 25 -1.90 8.19 15.03
N TYR A 26 -2.16 8.45 16.31
CA TYR A 26 -3.02 9.57 16.66
C TYR A 26 -2.34 10.89 16.30
N MET A 27 -1.05 11.03 16.57
CA MET A 27 -0.28 12.20 16.17
C MET A 27 -0.39 12.44 14.65
N ALA A 28 -0.19 11.39 13.84
CA ALA A 28 -0.38 11.47 12.39
C ALA A 28 -1.78 11.95 11.99
N GLN A 29 -2.83 11.42 12.64
CA GLN A 29 -4.21 11.84 12.39
C GLN A 29 -4.45 13.31 12.77
N ALA A 30 -4.00 13.72 13.95
CA ALA A 30 -4.17 15.08 14.44
C ALA A 30 -3.41 16.07 13.55
N MET A 31 -2.14 15.77 13.24
CA MET A 31 -1.33 16.58 12.34
C MET A 31 -1.99 16.76 10.98
N TRP A 32 -2.52 15.68 10.38
CA TRP A 32 -3.23 15.77 9.11
C TRP A 32 -4.47 16.65 9.20
N ASN A 33 -5.37 16.39 10.15
CA ASN A 33 -6.64 17.12 10.29
C ASN A 33 -6.40 18.62 10.59
N HIS A 34 -5.36 18.94 11.35
CA HIS A 34 -4.98 20.33 11.65
C HIS A 34 -4.07 20.95 10.56
N GLY A 35 -3.70 20.20 9.51
CA GLY A 35 -2.79 20.64 8.46
C GLY A 35 -3.16 21.98 7.82
N PRO A 36 -4.40 22.18 7.34
CA PRO A 36 -4.83 23.44 6.72
C PRO A 36 -4.70 24.66 7.65
N SER A 37 -5.17 24.54 8.90
CA SER A 37 -5.12 25.66 9.86
C SER A 37 -3.70 25.93 10.36
N MET A 38 -2.88 24.88 10.50
CA MET A 38 -1.46 25.03 10.78
C MET A 38 -0.72 25.73 9.64
N GLN A 39 -0.97 25.34 8.38
CA GLN A 39 -0.33 25.98 7.22
C GLN A 39 -0.73 27.45 7.10
N GLU A 40 -2.02 27.77 7.23
CA GLU A 40 -2.51 29.15 7.23
C GLU A 40 -1.80 29.97 8.32
N LYS A 41 -1.75 29.43 9.55
CA LYS A 41 -1.12 30.16 10.65
C LYS A 41 0.40 30.30 10.49
N MET A 42 1.07 29.31 9.92
CA MET A 42 2.50 29.39 9.59
C MET A 42 2.75 30.48 8.55
N ASN A 43 1.91 30.56 7.52
CA ASN A 43 1.99 31.61 6.49
C ASN A 43 1.81 33.01 7.08
N ASP A 44 0.81 33.22 7.95
CA ASP A 44 0.59 34.50 8.65
C ASP A 44 1.82 34.95 9.45
N LEU A 45 2.56 33.98 10.00
CA LEU A 45 3.76 34.22 10.81
C LEU A 45 5.05 34.24 9.97
N ASN A 46 4.96 34.18 8.63
CA ASN A 46 6.11 34.05 7.72
C ASN A 46 7.03 32.89 8.11
N MET A 47 6.43 31.75 8.48
CA MET A 47 7.13 30.52 8.82
C MET A 47 7.03 29.53 7.67
N ASN A 48 8.13 28.84 7.39
CA ASN A 48 8.11 27.73 6.45
C ASN A 48 7.36 26.54 7.06
N TYR A 49 6.64 25.81 6.21
CA TYR A 49 6.07 24.51 6.57
C TYR A 49 7.23 23.53 6.84
N PRO A 50 7.30 22.88 8.01
CA PRO A 50 8.44 22.06 8.36
C PRO A 50 8.42 20.72 7.60
N GLU A 51 9.55 20.37 6.99
CA GLU A 51 9.79 19.00 6.56
C GLU A 51 10.17 18.15 7.78
N ILE A 52 9.58 16.96 7.89
CA ILE A 52 9.82 16.04 9.00
C ILE A 52 10.14 14.62 8.49
N THR A 53 10.81 13.84 9.32
CA THR A 53 11.02 12.40 9.14
C THR A 53 10.11 11.59 10.07
N GLY A 54 10.04 10.27 9.89
CA GLY A 54 9.34 9.39 10.82
C GLY A 54 9.95 9.40 12.22
N ASP A 55 11.26 9.57 12.35
CA ASP A 55 11.93 9.76 13.65
C ASP A 55 11.41 11.03 14.35
N ASN A 56 11.22 12.13 13.62
CA ASN A 56 10.66 13.35 14.22
C ASN A 56 9.24 13.13 14.76
N ILE A 57 8.40 12.35 14.08
CA ILE A 57 7.04 12.03 14.59
C ILE A 57 7.15 11.19 15.86
N ALA A 58 8.05 10.21 15.91
CA ALA A 58 8.25 9.39 17.11
C ALA A 58 8.77 10.24 18.29
N ASP A 59 9.74 11.11 18.04
CA ASP A 59 10.35 11.99 19.03
C ASP A 59 9.37 13.01 19.58
N LEU A 60 8.60 13.68 18.70
CA LEU A 60 7.57 14.63 19.12
C LEU A 60 6.49 13.96 19.97
N THR A 61 6.09 12.74 19.57
CA THR A 61 5.13 11.93 20.33
C THR A 61 5.66 11.59 21.73
N ALA A 62 6.93 11.15 21.81
CA ALA A 62 7.58 10.83 23.07
C ALA A 62 7.75 12.07 23.97
N TYR A 63 8.14 13.20 23.39
CA TYR A 63 8.26 14.48 24.08
C TYR A 63 6.92 14.94 24.66
N ILE A 64 5.87 14.96 23.85
CA ILE A 64 4.52 15.38 24.29
C ILE A 64 4.05 14.48 25.43
N ARG A 65 4.20 13.15 25.29
CA ARG A 65 3.85 12.20 26.36
C ARG A 65 4.54 12.52 27.69
N GLN A 66 5.85 12.80 27.63
CA GLN A 66 6.63 13.12 28.82
C GLN A 66 6.23 14.49 29.40
N ALA A 67 6.01 15.47 28.54
CA ALA A 67 5.70 16.84 28.93
C ALA A 67 4.30 16.97 29.55
N THR A 68 3.33 16.19 29.09
CA THR A 68 1.93 16.24 29.56
C THR A 68 1.65 15.31 30.74
N LEU A 69 2.64 14.56 31.26
CA LEU A 69 2.46 13.56 32.32
C LEU A 69 1.27 12.61 32.03
N ALA A 70 1.17 12.14 30.80
CA ALA A 70 0.07 11.28 30.38
C ALA A 70 0.12 9.91 31.08
N GLU A 71 -0.84 9.62 31.96
CA GLU A 71 -0.92 8.32 32.65
C GLU A 71 -1.55 7.21 31.77
N THR A 72 -2.31 7.58 30.73
CA THR A 72 -3.03 6.62 29.88
C THR A 72 -2.98 7.02 28.40
N GLU A 73 -2.68 6.06 27.53
CA GLU A 73 -2.60 6.25 26.08
C GLU A 73 -3.82 5.63 25.40
N ILE A 74 -4.62 6.44 24.71
CA ILE A 74 -5.62 5.99 23.76
C ILE A 74 -4.86 5.50 22.53
N ARG A 75 -4.70 4.19 22.45
CA ARG A 75 -4.15 3.52 21.28
C ARG A 75 -5.25 3.29 20.25
N MET A 76 -4.95 3.67 19.02
CA MET A 76 -5.72 3.18 17.88
C MET A 76 -5.58 1.65 17.79
N SER A 77 -6.62 1.01 17.26
CA SER A 77 -6.51 -0.40 16.90
C SER A 77 -5.55 -0.55 15.71
N PRO A 78 -4.88 -1.71 15.55
CA PRO A 78 -4.13 -1.99 14.35
C PRO A 78 -4.98 -1.71 13.10
N GLY A 79 -4.37 -1.06 12.10
CA GLY A 79 -5.05 -0.71 10.87
C GLY A 79 -5.45 -1.95 10.08
N ASN A 80 -6.61 -1.88 9.41
CA ASN A 80 -7.10 -2.90 8.49
C ASN A 80 -6.98 -2.39 7.05
N PRO A 81 -6.13 -2.99 6.19
CA PRO A 81 -5.92 -2.53 4.81
C PRO A 81 -7.19 -2.51 3.95
N SER A 82 -8.08 -3.49 4.13
CA SER A 82 -9.36 -3.54 3.41
C SER A 82 -10.29 -2.38 3.81
N LYS A 83 -10.31 -2.01 5.10
CA LYS A 83 -11.00 -0.79 5.55
C LYS A 83 -10.29 0.45 5.04
N GLY A 84 -8.96 0.45 5.00
CA GLY A 84 -8.14 1.54 4.48
C GLY A 84 -8.45 1.85 3.01
N LYS A 85 -8.61 0.82 2.17
CA LYS A 85 -9.06 1.00 0.77
C LYS A 85 -10.43 1.69 0.69
N LEU A 86 -11.35 1.36 1.60
CA LEU A 86 -12.64 2.04 1.68
C LEU A 86 -12.51 3.49 2.15
N VAL A 87 -11.65 3.76 3.14
CA VAL A 87 -11.34 5.13 3.61
C VAL A 87 -10.74 5.94 2.46
N PHE A 88 -9.72 5.43 1.78
CA PHE A 88 -9.06 6.05 0.64
C PHE A 88 -10.06 6.46 -0.47
N LYS A 89 -11.02 5.58 -0.77
CA LYS A 89 -12.10 5.87 -1.72
C LYS A 89 -13.08 6.92 -1.18
N LYS A 90 -13.57 6.74 0.05
CA LYS A 90 -14.60 7.60 0.66
C LYS A 90 -14.11 9.02 0.93
N LYS A 91 -12.83 9.18 1.27
CA LYS A 91 -12.18 10.48 1.51
C LYS A 91 -11.70 11.14 0.20
N GLY A 92 -12.00 10.55 -0.95
CA GLY A 92 -11.72 11.14 -2.25
C GLY A 92 -10.27 11.01 -2.74
N CYS A 93 -9.37 10.35 -1.99
CA CYS A 93 -7.96 10.20 -2.35
C CYS A 93 -7.78 9.56 -3.74
N ILE A 94 -8.65 8.59 -4.07
CA ILE A 94 -8.64 7.89 -5.36
C ILE A 94 -8.95 8.78 -6.57
N SER A 95 -9.52 9.97 -6.38
CA SER A 95 -9.79 10.89 -7.49
C SER A 95 -8.51 11.49 -8.08
N CYS A 96 -7.46 11.62 -7.27
CA CYS A 96 -6.21 12.26 -7.66
C CYS A 96 -5.02 11.31 -7.67
N HIS A 97 -5.02 10.26 -6.84
CA HIS A 97 -3.90 9.34 -6.72
C HIS A 97 -4.12 8.04 -7.52
N ILE A 98 -3.04 7.55 -8.11
CA ILE A 98 -2.99 6.25 -8.81
C ILE A 98 -2.62 5.19 -7.78
N VAL A 99 -3.37 4.08 -7.77
CA VAL A 99 -3.20 2.93 -6.86
C VAL A 99 -3.36 1.58 -7.57
N GLU A 100 -3.79 1.60 -8.82
CA GLU A 100 -4.00 0.48 -9.74
C GLU A 100 -3.78 1.02 -11.17
N ASP A 101 -3.48 0.15 -12.14
CA ASP A 101 -3.03 0.53 -13.48
C ASP A 101 -3.89 1.58 -14.22
N ASN A 102 -3.18 2.52 -14.86
CA ASN A 102 -3.47 3.20 -16.12
C ASN A 102 -4.69 4.11 -16.25
N GLU A 103 -4.72 5.15 -15.42
CA GLU A 103 -5.19 6.48 -15.84
C GLU A 103 -4.24 7.56 -15.32
N LYS A 104 -3.85 8.52 -16.17
CA LYS A 104 -3.05 9.68 -15.74
C LYS A 104 -3.90 10.53 -14.80
N LYS A 105 -3.48 10.66 -13.54
CA LYS A 105 -4.12 11.54 -12.56
C LYS A 105 -3.21 12.69 -12.16
N THR A 106 -3.78 13.66 -11.44
CA THR A 106 -3.07 14.86 -11.02
C THR A 106 -2.06 14.58 -9.90
N GLY A 107 -2.38 13.68 -8.99
CA GLY A 107 -1.51 13.32 -7.86
C GLY A 107 -0.46 12.26 -8.23
N PRO A 108 0.58 12.08 -7.40
CA PRO A 108 1.58 11.05 -7.58
C PRO A 108 0.99 9.64 -7.69
N ASP A 109 1.67 8.78 -8.45
CA ASP A 109 1.42 7.35 -8.45
C ASP A 109 1.93 6.72 -7.16
N LEU A 110 1.01 6.27 -6.32
CA LEU A 110 1.35 5.69 -5.02
C LEU A 110 1.92 4.27 -5.15
N THR A 111 1.78 3.62 -6.31
CA THR A 111 2.38 2.31 -6.59
C THR A 111 3.88 2.42 -6.90
N GLU A 112 4.35 3.59 -7.33
CA GLU A 112 5.77 3.87 -7.58
C GLU A 112 6.50 4.37 -6.32
N LEU A 113 5.76 4.72 -5.27
CA LEU A 113 6.35 5.20 -4.03
C LEU A 113 6.85 4.05 -3.15
N ASN A 114 7.98 4.28 -2.49
CA ASN A 114 8.49 3.37 -1.50
C ASN A 114 7.70 3.50 -0.16
N LEU A 115 6.57 2.79 -0.08
CA LEU A 115 5.63 2.83 1.05
C LEU A 115 5.75 1.64 2.01
N ASN A 116 6.65 0.69 1.76
CA ASN A 116 6.97 -0.42 2.68
C ASN A 116 7.77 0.03 3.93
N LYS A 117 7.44 1.20 4.47
CA LYS A 117 8.13 1.85 5.58
C LYS A 117 7.34 1.75 6.88
N SER A 118 7.91 2.25 7.97
CA SER A 118 7.20 2.35 9.25
C SER A 118 5.98 3.28 9.12
N VAL A 119 5.05 3.12 10.05
CA VAL A 119 3.87 3.99 10.19
C VAL A 119 4.26 5.48 10.25
N THR A 120 5.31 5.80 11.01
CA THR A 120 5.77 7.18 11.16
C THR A 120 6.39 7.71 9.88
N GLU A 121 7.06 6.89 9.08
CA GLU A 121 7.61 7.33 7.80
C GLU A 121 6.53 7.56 6.73
N ILE A 122 5.47 6.76 6.72
CA ILE A 122 4.32 7.02 5.85
C ILE A 122 3.63 8.32 6.28
N ALA A 123 3.43 8.51 7.60
CA ALA A 123 2.84 9.74 8.13
C ALA A 123 3.70 10.99 7.83
N ALA A 124 5.02 10.88 7.88
CA ALA A 124 5.93 11.96 7.52
C ALA A 124 5.83 12.32 6.03
N GLN A 125 5.76 11.33 5.14
CA GLN A 125 5.52 11.59 3.72
C GLN A 125 4.18 12.27 3.46
N MET A 126 3.11 11.84 4.14
CA MET A 126 1.80 12.49 4.07
C MET A 126 1.87 13.95 4.55
N TRP A 127 2.52 14.20 5.69
CA TRP A 127 2.72 15.55 6.23
C TRP A 127 3.47 16.46 5.24
N ASN A 128 4.62 15.99 4.74
CA ASN A 128 5.46 16.75 3.82
C ASN A 128 4.76 17.04 2.49
N HIS A 129 3.86 16.16 2.04
CA HIS A 129 3.07 16.37 0.83
C HIS A 129 1.81 17.24 1.06
N SER A 130 1.34 17.36 2.30
CA SER A 130 0.08 18.04 2.60
C SER A 130 0.00 19.51 2.15
N PRO A 131 1.05 20.35 2.18
CA PRO A 131 0.97 21.73 1.67
C PRO A 131 0.52 21.80 0.22
N THR A 132 1.09 20.94 -0.64
CA THR A 132 0.73 20.83 -2.05
C THR A 132 -0.73 20.41 -2.22
N MET A 133 -1.19 19.44 -1.39
CA MET A 133 -2.58 19.00 -1.42
C MET A 133 -3.54 20.10 -0.95
N ILE A 134 -3.21 20.81 0.12
CA ILE A 134 -4.03 21.88 0.69
C ILE A 134 -4.19 23.01 -0.34
N GLU A 135 -3.10 23.45 -0.96
CA GLU A 135 -3.13 24.49 -2.00
C GLU A 135 -4.00 24.06 -3.19
N TYR A 136 -3.74 22.88 -3.75
CA TYR A 136 -4.50 22.35 -4.88
C TYR A 136 -5.99 22.19 -4.56
N MET A 137 -6.32 21.63 -3.39
CA MET A 137 -7.70 21.43 -2.96
C MET A 137 -8.41 22.76 -2.76
N LYS A 138 -7.76 23.75 -2.14
CA LYS A 138 -8.29 25.10 -1.97
C LYS A 138 -8.59 25.77 -3.31
N GLU A 139 -7.67 25.70 -4.26
CA GLU A 139 -7.83 26.28 -5.61
C GLU A 139 -8.98 25.65 -6.40
N ASN A 140 -9.23 24.35 -6.18
CA ASN A 140 -10.25 23.59 -6.90
C ASN A 140 -11.56 23.41 -6.10
N ALA A 141 -11.72 24.14 -4.98
CA ALA A 141 -12.88 24.04 -4.09
C ALA A 141 -13.20 22.60 -3.62
N ILE A 142 -12.14 21.81 -3.40
CA ILE A 142 -12.22 20.46 -2.85
C ILE A 142 -12.06 20.56 -1.33
N GLU A 143 -12.95 19.90 -0.58
CA GLU A 143 -12.86 19.85 0.88
C GLU A 143 -11.68 18.98 1.30
N TYR A 144 -10.86 19.48 2.23
CA TYR A 144 -9.73 18.73 2.78
C TYR A 144 -10.25 17.61 3.69
N PRO A 145 -9.80 16.35 3.50
CA PRO A 145 -10.41 15.22 4.19
C PRO A 145 -9.93 15.12 5.65
N ASP A 146 -10.88 15.13 6.59
CA ASP A 146 -10.63 14.80 8.00
C ASP A 146 -10.75 13.30 8.27
N PHE A 147 -9.91 12.77 9.14
CA PHE A 147 -9.98 11.38 9.62
C PHE A 147 -10.50 11.28 11.05
N LYS A 148 -11.27 10.22 11.34
CA LYS A 148 -11.89 9.97 12.65
C LYS A 148 -11.62 8.54 13.12
N GLY A 149 -11.57 8.34 14.44
CA GLY A 149 -11.44 7.01 15.03
C GLY A 149 -10.19 6.28 14.53
N ASN A 150 -10.39 5.14 13.84
CA ASN A 150 -9.31 4.30 13.31
C ASN A 150 -9.00 4.56 11.82
N GLU A 151 -9.62 5.56 11.19
CA GLU A 151 -9.52 5.76 9.74
C GLU A 151 -8.08 6.02 9.28
N MET A 152 -7.30 6.81 10.04
CA MET A 152 -5.88 7.05 9.71
C MET A 152 -5.05 5.77 9.79
N ALA A 153 -5.25 4.94 10.83
CA ALA A 153 -4.56 3.67 10.97
C ALA A 153 -4.90 2.70 9.83
N ASP A 154 -6.19 2.62 9.48
CA ASP A 154 -6.67 1.81 8.35
C ASP A 154 -6.06 2.30 7.03
N LEU A 155 -6.02 3.62 6.79
CA LEU A 155 -5.42 4.23 5.61
C LEU A 155 -3.91 3.93 5.50
N ILE A 156 -3.14 4.19 6.56
CA ILE A 156 -1.70 3.91 6.56
C ILE A 156 -1.43 2.43 6.32
N ALA A 157 -2.24 1.54 6.90
CA ALA A 157 -2.13 0.11 6.63
C ALA A 157 -2.39 -0.20 5.14
N TYR A 158 -3.41 0.38 4.52
CA TYR A 158 -3.63 0.22 3.08
C TYR A 158 -2.45 0.71 2.25
N LEU A 159 -1.92 1.91 2.54
CA LEU A 159 -0.76 2.49 1.85
C LEU A 159 0.50 1.62 2.00
N TYR A 160 0.74 1.09 3.20
CA TYR A 160 1.84 0.15 3.43
C TYR A 160 1.75 -1.07 2.52
N PHE A 161 0.55 -1.67 2.41
CA PHE A 161 0.32 -2.86 1.58
C PHE A 161 0.26 -2.60 0.07
N LEU A 162 0.05 -1.35 -0.37
CA LEU A 162 0.16 -1.00 -1.80
C LEU A 162 1.55 -1.35 -2.34
N GLY A 163 2.61 -1.15 -1.55
CA GLY A 163 3.98 -1.53 -1.93
C GLY A 163 4.23 -3.05 -1.97
N PHE A 164 3.26 -3.87 -1.57
CA PHE A 164 3.34 -5.34 -1.59
C PHE A 164 2.41 -5.97 -2.63
N GLU A 165 1.57 -5.19 -3.32
CA GLU A 165 0.80 -5.75 -4.42
C GLU A 165 1.74 -6.07 -5.59
N ASP A 166 1.92 -7.36 -5.85
CA ASP A 166 2.68 -7.85 -7.00
C ASP A 166 2.15 -7.21 -8.28
N LYS A 167 3.04 -6.52 -9.01
CA LYS A 167 2.76 -6.00 -10.36
C LYS A 167 2.07 -7.09 -11.21
N PRO A 168 1.08 -6.74 -12.03
CA PRO A 168 0.51 -7.68 -12.97
C PRO A 168 1.61 -8.25 -13.87
N GLY A 169 1.61 -9.57 -14.06
CA GLY A 169 2.48 -10.19 -15.05
C GLY A 169 2.07 -9.80 -16.47
N ASN A 170 3.03 -9.82 -17.38
CA ASN A 170 2.80 -9.65 -18.81
C ASN A 170 2.33 -10.99 -19.41
N VAL A 171 1.20 -10.97 -20.12
CA VAL A 171 0.60 -12.15 -20.74
C VAL A 171 1.49 -12.70 -21.86
N ASP A 172 2.03 -11.84 -22.72
CA ASP A 172 2.84 -12.24 -23.87
C ASP A 172 4.18 -12.84 -23.41
N GLU A 173 4.82 -12.21 -22.41
CA GLU A 173 6.02 -12.77 -21.77
C GLU A 173 5.72 -14.09 -21.06
N GLY A 174 4.53 -14.22 -20.47
CA GLY A 174 4.10 -15.44 -19.79
C GLY A 174 3.88 -16.61 -20.73
N GLU A 175 3.40 -16.34 -21.95
CA GLU A 175 3.31 -17.33 -23.03
C GLU A 175 4.70 -17.81 -23.44
N LEU A 176 5.66 -16.89 -23.61
CA LEU A 176 7.05 -17.24 -23.90
C LEU A 176 7.66 -18.10 -22.80
N VAL A 177 7.47 -17.74 -21.53
CA VAL A 177 7.92 -18.57 -20.40
C VAL A 177 7.29 -19.96 -20.43
N PHE A 178 6.01 -20.06 -20.76
CA PHE A 178 5.32 -21.35 -20.85
C PHE A 178 5.92 -22.26 -21.94
N ILE A 179 6.32 -21.67 -23.08
CA ILE A 179 6.97 -22.39 -24.19
C ILE A 179 8.42 -22.72 -23.85
N ASP A 180 9.22 -21.72 -23.46
CA ASP A 180 10.67 -21.83 -23.26
C ASP A 180 11.04 -22.75 -22.10
N LYS A 181 10.15 -22.89 -21.10
CA LYS A 181 10.33 -23.81 -19.96
C LYS A 181 9.76 -25.20 -20.23
N GLY A 182 9.37 -25.51 -21.47
CA GLY A 182 8.89 -26.83 -21.89
C GLY A 182 7.50 -27.19 -21.36
N CYS A 183 6.71 -26.23 -20.85
CA CYS A 183 5.41 -26.56 -20.26
C CYS A 183 4.45 -27.08 -21.33
N THR A 184 4.55 -26.59 -22.57
CA THR A 184 3.75 -27.03 -23.73
C THR A 184 3.91 -28.51 -24.04
N ASP A 185 5.07 -29.10 -23.74
CA ASP A 185 5.38 -30.50 -24.08
C ASP A 185 4.43 -31.48 -23.37
N CYS A 186 3.89 -31.09 -22.21
CA CYS A 186 2.97 -31.89 -21.43
C CYS A 186 1.59 -31.26 -21.26
N HIS A 187 1.46 -29.93 -21.30
CA HIS A 187 0.26 -29.21 -20.87
C HIS A 187 -0.59 -28.59 -22.00
N GLU A 188 -0.31 -28.91 -23.26
CA GLU A 188 -1.11 -28.51 -24.43
C GLU A 188 -2.13 -29.60 -24.84
N SER A 189 -3.22 -29.22 -25.53
CA SER A 189 -4.39 -30.05 -25.90
C SER A 189 -4.11 -31.33 -26.73
N GLY A 190 -2.86 -31.69 -27.01
CA GLY A 190 -2.48 -32.91 -27.72
C GLY A 190 -2.09 -34.10 -26.84
N ASN A 191 -1.75 -33.87 -25.56
CA ASN A 191 -1.11 -34.86 -24.71
C ASN A 191 -1.94 -35.22 -23.46
N GLU A 192 -3.24 -35.50 -23.63
CA GLU A 192 -4.17 -35.87 -22.54
C GLU A 192 -3.66 -37.02 -21.64
N ASN A 193 -2.70 -37.81 -22.13
CA ASN A 193 -2.08 -38.94 -21.43
C ASN A 193 -0.82 -38.58 -20.61
N VAL A 194 -0.31 -37.35 -20.69
CA VAL A 194 0.94 -36.92 -20.00
C VAL A 194 0.66 -35.83 -18.97
N GLY A 195 -0.03 -34.76 -19.36
CA GLY A 195 -0.41 -33.66 -18.47
C GLY A 195 -1.84 -33.17 -18.75
N PRO A 196 -2.51 -32.58 -17.74
CA PRO A 196 -3.79 -31.94 -17.97
C PRO A 196 -3.61 -30.72 -18.88
N ASP A 197 -4.52 -30.55 -19.84
CA ASP A 197 -4.61 -29.35 -20.64
C ASP A 197 -4.94 -28.14 -19.75
N LEU A 198 -4.00 -27.19 -19.67
CA LEU A 198 -4.14 -26.01 -18.83
C LEU A 198 -4.95 -24.88 -19.52
N SER A 199 -5.20 -24.97 -20.82
CA SER A 199 -6.00 -23.98 -21.58
C SER A 199 -7.48 -24.00 -21.20
N ASN A 200 -7.96 -25.05 -20.53
CA ASN A 200 -9.38 -25.29 -20.26
C ASN A 200 -9.73 -25.43 -18.76
N LEU A 201 -8.82 -25.10 -17.83
CA LEU A 201 -9.05 -25.29 -16.40
C LEU A 201 -9.75 -24.08 -15.74
N LYS A 202 -11.00 -24.30 -15.31
CA LYS A 202 -11.89 -23.32 -14.65
C LYS A 202 -11.38 -22.72 -13.31
N SER A 203 -10.16 -23.01 -12.85
CA SER A 203 -9.73 -22.66 -11.47
C SER A 203 -8.38 -21.96 -11.33
N PHE A 204 -8.08 -20.98 -12.18
CA PHE A 204 -6.88 -20.14 -12.07
C PHE A 204 -7.12 -18.72 -11.54
N ASN A 205 -8.21 -18.53 -10.77
CA ASN A 205 -8.57 -17.23 -10.20
C ASN A 205 -7.73 -16.79 -8.98
N SER A 206 -6.72 -17.55 -8.56
CA SER A 206 -5.88 -17.22 -7.39
C SER A 206 -4.45 -17.69 -7.60
N ARG A 207 -3.49 -16.75 -7.52
CA ARG A 207 -2.03 -17.02 -7.59
C ARG A 207 -1.61 -18.13 -6.63
N ILE A 208 -2.05 -18.04 -5.38
CA ILE A 208 -1.73 -19.03 -4.33
C ILE A 208 -2.26 -20.43 -4.66
N LYS A 209 -3.45 -20.54 -5.26
CA LYS A 209 -3.99 -21.84 -5.67
C LYS A 209 -3.20 -22.46 -6.83
N ILE A 210 -2.68 -21.65 -7.76
CA ILE A 210 -1.80 -22.14 -8.84
C ILE A 210 -0.51 -22.68 -8.24
N LEU A 211 0.16 -21.88 -7.40
CA LEU A 211 1.40 -22.29 -6.74
C LEU A 211 1.22 -23.56 -5.91
N GLN A 212 0.14 -23.66 -5.13
CA GLN A 212 -0.18 -24.86 -4.37
C GLN A 212 -0.35 -26.09 -5.28
N ARG A 213 -1.05 -25.94 -6.41
CA ARG A 213 -1.25 -27.04 -7.37
C ARG A 213 0.07 -27.45 -8.01
N MET A 214 0.88 -26.50 -8.48
CA MET A 214 2.20 -26.77 -9.04
C MET A 214 3.10 -27.48 -8.02
N TRP A 215 3.15 -26.99 -6.78
CA TRP A 215 3.94 -27.59 -5.70
C TRP A 215 3.52 -29.03 -5.42
N ASN A 216 2.22 -29.28 -5.27
CA ASN A 216 1.71 -30.63 -4.99
C ASN A 216 1.78 -31.56 -6.21
N HIS A 217 1.78 -31.02 -7.43
CA HIS A 217 1.94 -31.77 -8.67
C HIS A 217 3.41 -32.02 -9.02
N GLY A 218 4.34 -31.27 -8.40
CA GLY A 218 5.73 -31.14 -8.82
C GLY A 218 6.47 -32.46 -8.99
N SER A 219 6.36 -33.37 -8.01
CA SER A 219 7.04 -34.67 -8.08
C SER A 219 6.65 -35.50 -9.30
N ARG A 220 5.41 -35.38 -9.80
CA ARG A 220 4.99 -36.10 -11.01
C ARG A 220 5.57 -35.50 -12.28
N MET A 221 5.73 -34.17 -12.31
CA MET A 221 6.45 -33.50 -13.41
C MET A 221 7.93 -33.92 -13.38
N GLU A 222 8.51 -34.08 -12.19
CA GLU A 222 9.92 -34.38 -12.00
C GLU A 222 10.23 -35.80 -12.48
N ASP A 223 9.38 -36.76 -12.10
CA ASP A 223 9.48 -38.14 -12.58
C ASP A 223 9.49 -38.22 -14.11
N LEU A 224 8.66 -37.42 -14.80
CA LEU A 224 8.58 -37.40 -16.26
C LEU A 224 9.79 -36.74 -16.90
N LEU A 225 10.27 -35.62 -16.35
CA LEU A 225 11.48 -34.94 -16.84
C LEU A 225 12.72 -35.85 -16.71
N ILE A 226 12.86 -36.56 -15.59
CA ILE A 226 13.94 -37.55 -15.40
C ILE A 226 13.87 -38.65 -16.47
N ILE A 227 12.67 -39.15 -16.78
CA ILE A 227 12.48 -40.17 -17.83
C ILE A 227 12.85 -39.62 -19.21
N GLN A 228 12.56 -38.35 -19.47
CA GLN A 228 12.90 -37.67 -20.73
C GLN A 228 14.37 -37.19 -20.79
N ASN A 229 15.13 -37.36 -19.69
CA ASN A 229 16.49 -36.86 -19.53
C ASN A 229 16.56 -35.33 -19.66
N ASP A 230 15.52 -34.64 -19.18
CA ASP A 230 15.41 -33.19 -19.10
C ASP A 230 15.63 -32.71 -17.67
N GLU A 231 16.02 -31.44 -17.53
CA GLU A 231 16.24 -30.79 -16.24
C GLU A 231 14.98 -30.09 -15.72
N TRP A 232 14.86 -29.99 -14.40
CA TRP A 232 13.78 -29.24 -13.77
C TRP A 232 13.90 -27.74 -14.10
N PRO A 233 12.83 -27.08 -14.61
CA PRO A 233 12.93 -25.68 -14.99
C PRO A 233 13.06 -24.76 -13.77
N GLU A 234 14.05 -23.88 -13.77
CA GLU A 234 14.16 -22.78 -12.81
C GLU A 234 13.28 -21.60 -13.28
N LEU A 235 12.43 -21.10 -12.38
CA LEU A 235 11.56 -19.95 -12.61
C LEU A 235 11.95 -18.81 -11.66
N SER A 236 12.27 -17.65 -12.22
CA SER A 236 12.43 -16.40 -11.48
C SER A 236 11.07 -15.85 -11.02
N ILE A 237 11.10 -14.88 -10.10
CA ILE A 237 9.87 -14.20 -9.62
C ILE A 237 9.10 -13.56 -10.78
N LYS A 238 9.81 -12.91 -11.73
CA LYS A 238 9.19 -12.29 -12.90
C LYS A 238 8.55 -13.33 -13.82
N GLU A 239 9.28 -14.40 -14.15
CA GLU A 239 8.75 -15.48 -14.99
C GLU A 239 7.51 -16.12 -14.35
N MET A 240 7.49 -16.32 -13.03
CA MET A 240 6.33 -16.86 -12.32
C MET A 240 5.13 -15.88 -12.33
N GLN A 241 5.37 -14.56 -12.25
CA GLN A 241 4.33 -13.54 -12.35
C GLN A 241 3.72 -13.50 -13.75
N ASP A 242 4.56 -13.51 -14.79
CA ASP A 242 4.16 -13.51 -16.20
C ASP A 242 3.42 -14.80 -16.56
N LEU A 243 3.95 -15.96 -16.15
CA LEU A 243 3.31 -17.26 -16.32
C LEU A 243 1.92 -17.31 -15.67
N PHE A 244 1.74 -16.73 -14.48
CA PHE A 244 0.42 -16.60 -13.86
C PHE A 244 -0.54 -15.75 -14.71
N ALA A 245 -0.06 -14.62 -15.24
CA ALA A 245 -0.88 -13.76 -16.09
C ALA A 245 -1.36 -14.50 -17.35
N TYR A 246 -0.46 -15.23 -18.00
CA TYR A 246 -0.76 -16.07 -19.16
C TYR A 246 -1.78 -17.17 -18.83
N LEU A 247 -1.52 -18.01 -17.84
CA LEU A 247 -2.43 -19.10 -17.43
C LEU A 247 -3.83 -18.59 -17.06
N ARG A 248 -3.91 -17.40 -16.46
CA ARG A 248 -5.18 -16.76 -16.16
C ARG A 248 -5.89 -16.28 -17.43
N SER A 249 -5.17 -15.73 -18.40
CA SER A 249 -5.73 -15.22 -19.65
C SER A 249 -6.41 -16.32 -20.46
N ILE A 250 -5.78 -17.49 -20.58
CA ILE A 250 -6.31 -18.64 -21.32
C ILE A 250 -7.47 -19.32 -20.56
N SER A 251 -7.50 -19.23 -19.22
CA SER A 251 -8.59 -19.78 -18.40
C SER A 251 -9.93 -19.02 -18.47
N LYS A 252 -9.93 -17.79 -19.01
CA LYS A 252 -11.08 -16.87 -18.99
C LYS A 252 -11.87 -16.79 -20.31
N ASN A 253 -11.43 -17.45 -21.38
CA ASN A 253 -12.05 -17.34 -22.70
C ASN A 253 -13.30 -18.22 -22.92
N GLN A 254 -14.12 -18.43 -21.87
CA GLN A 254 -15.52 -18.89 -21.94
C GLN A 254 -16.39 -18.26 -20.85
#